data_AF-M1KK96-F1
#
_entry.id   AF-M1KK96-F1
#
_cell.length_a   1.000
_cell.length_b   1.000
_cell.length_c   1.000
_cell.angle_alpha   90.00
_cell.angle_beta   90.00
_cell.angle_gamma   90.00
#
_symmetry.space_group_name_H-M   'P 1'
#
loop_
_entity.id
_entity.type
_entity.pdbx_description
1 polymer ?
#
loop_
_entity_poly.entity_id
_entity_poly.type
_entity_poly.pdbx_seq_one_letter_code
_entity_poly.pdbx_strand_id
1 'polypeptide(L)'
;MERIRYHLLERYSEEGLTLLIFYLRNMSPMEMVYFFCTASKILDRSSSVILLAYLRHVQTKGMECPRYAQRSLNYHVHVLNKRISKMVPNAFRQFVSEMKLLDFTEVRGRKVEEAKKEFDPLRFLIDTVFETLVKSSNAEIENTIQTYFHEKKERMLPSPVSESFSLLGKIKEEDAIDASISRIVRMLDVEDSPEVLAFVSKNEKYAHSFFFYAYLLNRDVYESMVGLVLESKQYFRVDIIKCLVALDVKKTVERITDESVEVLNYLIRERRIHVKEIVEMISEQRVDVGRESILGVFRENYETLKDYASCFRLSGQELIEVSRSNDQALPLALDAVDSQEAMDSFVDLLKEKEDTVVVDLVRSISDEQKKERLIQTVLKRRAVRGQLRVYLLDNYMEDSRFIYGLLPYLEKSDVYKYIPDYVVDNESLNVFLKVVECSELLIFAHRISDVPKAIRILNLCFKSPKFSESDFLFTLTTLEKELPLLIVRTLIQTLVKFPNLKNFVVSFLSRLVRRNIWKQEEMVEGVAKCFEMIGPPAVDIILYLDPDAMSRILGKNRGLRRLCREHLKREVSDKHHDAVLKSVMGRFGNK
;
A
#
# COMPACT_ATOMS: atom_id res chain seq x y z
N MET A 1 -38.54 19.16 40.89
CA MET A 1 -39.70 18.85 41.78
C MET A 1 -40.41 17.52 41.47
N GLU A 2 -40.93 17.28 40.27
CA GLU A 2 -41.67 16.04 39.93
C GLU A 2 -40.84 14.76 40.11
N ARG A 3 -39.56 14.77 39.72
CA ARG A 3 -38.63 13.65 39.97
C ARG A 3 -38.47 13.33 41.46
N ILE A 4 -38.44 14.35 42.33
CA ILE A 4 -38.36 14.17 43.78
C ILE A 4 -39.61 13.45 44.27
N ARG A 5 -40.79 13.87 43.81
CA ARG A 5 -42.07 13.23 44.14
C ARG A 5 -42.11 11.78 43.62
N TYR A 6 -41.70 11.55 42.38
CA TYR A 6 -41.69 10.22 41.77
C TYR A 6 -40.82 9.24 42.58
N HIS A 7 -39.56 9.60 42.84
CA HIS A 7 -38.61 8.70 43.50
C HIS A 7 -38.76 8.59 45.01
N LEU A 8 -39.39 9.55 45.69
CA LEU A 8 -39.57 9.50 47.16
C LEU A 8 -40.99 9.12 47.58
N LEU A 9 -42.02 9.56 46.88
CA LEU A 9 -43.41 9.36 47.30
C LEU A 9 -44.14 8.29 46.51
N GLU A 10 -43.96 8.26 45.18
CA GLU A 10 -44.74 7.36 44.31
C GLU A 10 -44.08 5.99 44.14
N ARG A 11 -42.75 5.96 44.04
CA ARG A 11 -41.98 4.75 43.76
C ARG A 11 -40.63 4.76 44.51
N TYR A 12 -40.72 4.70 45.83
CA TYR A 12 -39.55 4.73 46.69
C TYR A 12 -38.59 3.56 46.42
N SER A 13 -37.31 3.88 46.22
CA SER A 13 -36.19 2.95 46.22
C SER A 13 -34.94 3.62 46.80
N GLU A 14 -34.04 2.83 47.40
CA GLU A 14 -32.75 3.34 47.90
C GLU A 14 -31.89 3.94 46.77
N GLU A 15 -31.99 3.36 45.57
CA GLU A 15 -31.34 3.85 44.35
C GLU A 15 -31.91 5.20 43.92
N GLY A 16 -33.23 5.37 43.96
CA GLY A 16 -33.90 6.64 43.67
C GLY A 16 -33.56 7.74 44.68
N LEU A 17 -33.43 7.39 45.96
CA LEU A 17 -32.94 8.32 46.98
C LEU A 17 -31.49 8.73 46.71
N THR A 18 -30.64 7.77 46.36
CA THR A 18 -29.22 8.01 46.04
C THR A 18 -29.07 8.88 44.78
N LEU A 19 -29.89 8.64 43.75
CA LEU A 19 -30.00 9.45 42.55
C LEU A 19 -30.38 10.90 42.89
N LEU A 20 -31.39 11.11 43.72
CA LEU A 20 -31.77 12.48 44.12
C LEU A 20 -30.69 13.17 44.95
N ILE A 21 -29.99 12.43 45.82
CA ILE A 21 -28.83 12.93 46.56
C ILE A 21 -27.71 13.35 45.59
N PHE A 22 -27.49 12.55 44.55
CA PHE A 22 -26.50 12.82 43.50
C PHE A 22 -26.76 14.18 42.83
N TYR A 23 -28.00 14.46 42.43
CA TYR A 23 -28.38 15.74 41.83
C TYR A 23 -28.65 16.88 42.82
N LEU A 24 -28.62 16.62 44.14
CA LEU A 24 -29.07 17.59 45.15
C LEU A 24 -28.31 18.91 45.10
N ARG A 25 -27.00 18.89 44.78
CA ARG A 25 -26.19 20.12 44.69
C ARG A 25 -26.63 21.05 43.56
N ASN A 26 -27.25 20.52 42.51
CA ASN A 26 -27.73 21.26 41.34
C ASN A 26 -29.21 21.61 41.44
N MET A 27 -29.89 21.15 42.49
CA MET A 27 -31.27 21.53 42.75
C MET A 27 -31.33 22.99 43.15
N SER A 28 -32.40 23.66 42.75
CA SER A 28 -32.69 24.99 43.26
C SER A 28 -32.89 24.98 44.78
N PRO A 29 -32.69 26.10 45.50
CA PRO A 29 -32.97 26.14 46.94
C PRO A 29 -34.39 25.66 47.28
N MET A 30 -35.34 25.97 46.40
CA MET A 30 -36.71 25.47 46.46
C MET A 30 -36.79 23.94 46.38
N GLU A 31 -36.12 23.34 45.40
CA GLU A 31 -36.06 21.89 45.22
C GLU A 31 -35.32 21.18 46.35
N MET A 32 -34.24 21.77 46.88
CA MET A 32 -33.53 21.22 48.04
C MET A 32 -34.43 21.19 49.29
N VAL A 33 -35.17 22.28 49.55
CA VAL A 33 -36.12 22.33 50.66
C VAL A 33 -37.20 21.26 50.48
N TYR A 34 -37.76 21.14 49.27
CA TYR A 34 -38.75 20.11 48.96
C TYR A 34 -38.19 18.70 49.13
N PHE A 35 -36.97 18.44 48.67
CA PHE A 35 -36.27 17.18 48.86
C PHE A 35 -36.13 16.83 50.34
N PHE A 36 -35.54 17.72 51.16
CA PHE A 36 -35.32 17.42 52.57
C PHE A 36 -36.64 17.27 53.34
N CYS A 37 -37.65 18.08 53.03
CA CYS A 37 -38.99 17.94 53.60
C CYS A 37 -39.58 16.56 53.25
N THR A 38 -39.55 16.19 51.98
CA THR A 38 -40.11 14.92 51.48
C THR A 38 -39.34 13.71 52.02
N ALA A 39 -38.01 13.73 51.93
CA ALA A 39 -37.14 12.69 52.48
C ALA A 39 -37.37 12.49 53.97
N SER A 40 -37.64 13.56 54.73
CA SER A 40 -37.95 13.43 56.15
C SER A 40 -39.22 12.60 56.39
N LYS A 41 -40.20 12.59 55.48
CA LYS A 41 -41.48 11.89 55.67
C LYS A 41 -41.37 10.38 55.47
N ILE A 42 -40.46 9.96 54.59
CA ILE A 42 -40.33 8.59 54.10
C ILE A 42 -39.14 7.82 54.69
N LEU A 43 -38.45 8.40 55.69
CA LEU A 43 -37.29 7.80 56.35
C LEU A 43 -37.57 6.39 56.92
N ASP A 44 -36.67 5.47 56.59
CA ASP A 44 -36.52 4.13 57.17
C ASP A 44 -35.09 3.93 57.72
N ARG A 45 -34.77 2.72 58.19
CA ARG A 45 -33.43 2.42 58.74
C ARG A 45 -32.31 2.57 57.70
N SER A 46 -32.56 2.26 56.44
CA SER A 46 -31.53 2.24 55.41
C SER A 46 -31.29 3.65 54.83
N SER A 47 -32.36 4.32 54.39
CA SER A 47 -32.32 5.73 53.96
C SER A 47 -31.79 6.66 55.04
N SER A 48 -32.05 6.38 56.32
CA SER A 48 -31.50 7.19 57.41
C SER A 48 -29.97 7.10 57.49
N VAL A 49 -29.37 5.95 57.18
CA VAL A 49 -27.92 5.79 57.11
C VAL A 49 -27.36 6.50 55.87
N ILE A 50 -28.00 6.36 54.71
CA ILE A 50 -27.61 7.02 53.45
C ILE A 50 -27.62 8.55 53.63
N LEU A 51 -28.73 9.10 54.14
CA LEU A 51 -28.89 10.54 54.37
C LEU A 51 -27.94 11.05 55.46
N LEU A 52 -27.69 10.28 56.53
CA LEU A 52 -26.70 10.65 57.54
C LEU A 52 -25.30 10.76 56.93
N ALA A 53 -24.91 9.80 56.10
CA ALA A 53 -23.61 9.82 55.43
C ALA A 53 -23.48 11.04 54.51
N TYR A 54 -24.51 11.34 53.71
CA TYR A 54 -24.54 12.54 52.87
C TYR A 54 -24.45 13.83 53.70
N LEU A 55 -25.28 13.99 54.73
CA LEU A 55 -25.29 15.20 55.55
C LEU A 55 -23.95 15.42 56.26
N ARG A 56 -23.29 14.36 56.72
CA ARG A 56 -21.93 14.43 57.27
C ARG A 56 -20.92 14.91 56.24
N HIS A 57 -20.99 14.38 55.02
CA HIS A 57 -20.13 14.82 53.92
C HIS A 57 -20.31 16.32 53.65
N VAL A 58 -21.56 16.77 53.50
CA VAL A 58 -21.87 18.18 53.25
C VAL A 58 -21.42 19.08 54.41
N GLN A 59 -21.60 18.65 55.67
CA GLN A 59 -21.13 19.42 56.82
C GLN A 59 -19.60 19.63 56.81
N THR A 60 -18.83 18.65 56.32
CA THR A 60 -17.37 18.79 56.22
C THR A 60 -16.91 19.65 55.04
N LYS A 61 -17.67 19.68 53.94
CA LYS A 61 -17.31 20.35 52.68
C LYS A 61 -17.92 21.74 52.54
N GLY A 62 -18.99 22.02 53.27
CA GLY A 62 -19.87 23.17 53.05
C GLY A 62 -20.85 22.94 51.89
N MET A 63 -21.99 23.62 51.94
CA MET A 63 -22.99 23.61 50.86
C MET A 63 -23.11 25.00 50.22
N GLU A 64 -23.21 25.04 48.90
CA GLU A 64 -23.50 26.30 48.21
C GLU A 64 -25.00 26.61 48.32
N CYS A 65 -25.33 27.74 48.94
CA CYS A 65 -26.71 28.16 49.11
C CYS A 65 -26.80 29.70 49.22
N PRO A 66 -27.72 30.36 48.50
CA PRO A 66 -27.96 31.80 48.64
C PRO A 66 -28.35 32.18 50.07
N ARG A 67 -27.89 33.35 50.54
CA ARG A 67 -28.14 33.84 51.92
C ARG A 67 -29.61 33.78 52.36
N TYR A 68 -30.53 34.07 51.44
CA TYR A 68 -31.97 34.07 51.75
C TYR A 68 -32.51 32.67 52.08
N ALA A 69 -31.95 31.62 51.49
CA ALA A 69 -32.42 30.24 51.66
C ALA A 69 -31.71 29.47 52.78
N GLN A 70 -30.53 29.94 53.22
CA GLN A 70 -29.69 29.23 54.20
C GLN A 70 -30.42 28.89 55.50
N ARG A 71 -31.22 29.82 56.04
CA ARG A 71 -31.98 29.59 57.29
C ARG A 71 -33.04 28.51 57.12
N SER A 72 -33.84 28.60 56.06
CA SER A 72 -34.88 27.60 55.73
C SER A 72 -34.26 26.21 55.54
N LEU A 73 -33.17 26.14 54.78
CA LEU A 73 -32.53 24.88 54.46
C LEU A 73 -31.92 24.22 55.70
N ASN A 74 -31.24 25.00 56.56
CA ASN A 74 -30.73 24.51 57.85
C ASN A 74 -31.85 24.00 58.76
N TYR A 75 -33.03 24.65 58.76
CA TYR A 75 -34.19 24.17 59.51
C TYR A 75 -34.64 22.79 59.02
N HIS A 76 -34.86 22.62 57.71
CA HIS A 76 -35.31 21.35 57.16
C HIS A 76 -34.27 20.23 57.35
N VAL A 77 -32.97 20.54 57.22
CA VAL A 77 -31.89 19.60 57.54
C VAL A 77 -31.88 19.25 59.04
N HIS A 78 -32.12 20.20 59.93
CA HIS A 78 -32.20 19.93 61.37
C HIS A 78 -33.39 19.01 61.72
N VAL A 79 -34.56 19.27 61.13
CA VAL A 79 -35.76 18.42 61.28
C VAL A 79 -35.48 17.01 60.78
N LEU A 80 -34.85 16.89 59.61
CA LEU A 80 -34.44 15.61 59.04
C LEU A 80 -33.47 14.88 59.97
N ASN A 81 -32.44 15.57 60.47
CA ASN A 81 -31.44 15.00 61.37
C ASN A 81 -32.05 14.50 62.70
N LYS A 82 -33.03 15.23 63.25
CA LYS A 82 -33.78 14.79 64.44
C LYS A 82 -34.61 13.53 64.19
N ARG A 83 -34.99 13.26 62.94
CA ARG A 83 -35.71 12.03 62.57
C ARG A 83 -34.74 10.89 62.26
N ILE A 84 -33.61 11.19 61.60
CA ILE A 84 -32.48 10.27 61.41
C ILE A 84 -31.99 9.72 62.77
N SER A 85 -31.84 10.58 63.78
CA SER A 85 -31.39 10.17 65.13
C SER A 85 -32.26 9.10 65.79
N LYS A 86 -33.53 9.00 65.39
CA LYS A 86 -34.49 8.02 65.89
C LYS A 86 -34.49 6.71 65.09
N MET A 87 -34.05 6.74 63.84
CA MET A 87 -34.18 5.62 62.88
C MET A 87 -32.86 4.88 62.63
N VAL A 88 -31.72 5.55 62.81
CA VAL A 88 -30.39 5.01 62.51
C VAL A 88 -29.97 3.89 63.49
N PRO A 89 -29.28 2.82 63.02
CA PRO A 89 -28.75 1.77 63.88
C PRO A 89 -27.81 2.28 64.98
N ASN A 90 -27.76 1.58 66.12
CA ASN A 90 -26.99 1.98 67.31
C ASN A 90 -25.51 2.29 67.01
N ALA A 91 -24.90 1.54 66.08
CA ALA A 91 -23.52 1.72 65.66
C ALA A 91 -23.21 3.12 65.12
N PHE A 92 -24.21 3.86 64.63
CA PHE A 92 -24.02 5.16 64.00
C PHE A 92 -24.54 6.34 64.84
N ARG A 93 -25.06 6.13 66.06
CA ARG A 93 -25.62 7.21 66.91
C ARG A 93 -24.60 8.31 67.21
N GLN A 94 -23.34 7.96 67.42
CA GLN A 94 -22.26 8.93 67.62
C GLN A 94 -22.14 9.90 66.44
N PHE A 95 -22.31 9.39 65.21
CA PHE A 95 -22.30 10.23 64.02
C PHE A 95 -23.51 11.15 63.93
N VAL A 96 -24.61 10.88 64.63
CA VAL A 96 -25.75 11.81 64.68
C VAL A 96 -25.53 12.89 65.73
N SER A 97 -24.93 12.56 66.88
CA SER A 97 -24.73 13.51 67.99
C SER A 97 -23.74 14.63 67.69
N GLU A 98 -22.76 14.43 66.80
CA GLU A 98 -21.79 15.47 66.44
C GLU A 98 -22.21 16.26 65.18
N MET A 99 -23.41 15.99 64.62
CA MET A 99 -23.98 16.80 63.55
C MET A 99 -24.27 18.21 64.05
N LYS A 100 -23.81 19.21 63.30
CA LYS A 100 -24.07 20.64 63.55
C LYS A 100 -24.91 21.21 62.41
N LEU A 101 -25.26 22.49 62.50
CA LEU A 101 -25.81 23.23 61.38
C LEU A 101 -24.81 23.18 60.20
N LEU A 102 -25.34 23.13 58.97
CA LEU A 102 -24.50 23.13 57.78
C LEU A 102 -23.83 24.49 57.62
N ASP A 103 -22.54 24.47 57.29
CA ASP A 103 -21.81 25.66 56.86
C ASP A 103 -22.14 25.95 55.39
N PHE A 104 -22.44 27.21 55.09
CA PHE A 104 -22.79 27.65 53.75
C PHE A 104 -21.75 28.59 53.16
N THR A 105 -21.34 28.33 51.92
CA THR A 105 -20.49 29.24 51.15
C THR A 105 -21.36 30.23 50.36
N GLU A 106 -21.10 31.53 50.51
CA GLU A 106 -21.92 32.61 49.92
C GLU A 106 -21.70 32.76 48.39
N VAL A 107 -22.79 32.70 47.63
CA VAL A 107 -22.77 32.84 46.16
C VAL A 107 -23.20 34.26 45.74
N ARG A 108 -22.32 35.03 45.08
CA ARG A 108 -22.64 36.35 44.48
C ARG A 108 -23.02 36.19 42.99
N GLY A 109 -24.26 36.51 42.62
CA GLY A 109 -24.79 36.32 41.25
C GLY A 109 -24.60 37.51 40.29
N ARG A 110 -24.39 37.23 38.99
CA ARG A 110 -24.54 38.14 37.82
C ARG A 110 -25.58 37.56 36.83
N LYS A 111 -26.26 38.44 36.09
CA LYS A 111 -27.51 38.21 35.29
C LYS A 111 -27.30 37.47 33.94
N VAL A 112 -28.16 36.49 33.56
CA VAL A 112 -28.73 36.20 32.19
C VAL A 112 -30.01 35.32 32.30
N GLU A 113 -30.93 35.42 31.33
CA GLU A 113 -32.40 35.12 31.22
C GLU A 113 -32.91 33.65 31.18
N GLU A 114 -34.24 33.54 31.10
CA GLU A 114 -35.20 32.55 31.65
C GLU A 114 -35.57 31.34 30.77
N ALA A 115 -36.13 30.30 31.41
CA ALA A 115 -37.26 29.54 30.87
C ALA A 115 -38.16 29.01 32.02
N LYS A 116 -39.46 29.30 31.95
CA LYS A 116 -40.50 28.89 32.92
C LYS A 116 -40.96 27.46 32.67
N LYS A 117 -41.19 26.69 33.74
CA LYS A 117 -42.17 25.58 33.75
C LYS A 117 -43.23 25.87 34.80
N GLU A 118 -44.48 25.61 34.44
CA GLU A 118 -45.68 25.83 35.28
C GLU A 118 -45.61 24.99 36.56
N PHE A 119 -45.29 25.68 37.65
CA PHE A 119 -45.50 25.23 39.01
C PHE A 119 -46.77 25.93 39.51
N ASP A 120 -47.75 25.18 40.04
CA ASP A 120 -48.94 25.75 40.70
C ASP A 120 -48.55 26.23 42.13
N PRO A 121 -48.25 27.52 42.32
CA PRO A 121 -47.60 28.00 43.53
C PRO A 121 -48.56 28.03 44.72
N LEU A 122 -49.87 28.14 44.45
CA LEU A 122 -50.91 28.29 45.47
C LEU A 122 -51.18 26.98 46.19
N ARG A 123 -51.32 25.88 45.44
CA ARG A 123 -51.58 24.56 46.02
C ARG A 123 -50.42 24.07 46.87
N PHE A 124 -49.20 24.29 46.38
CA PHE A 124 -47.99 23.94 47.11
C PHE A 124 -47.76 24.82 48.35
N LEU A 125 -48.03 26.13 48.25
CA LEU A 125 -47.95 27.04 49.39
C LEU A 125 -48.89 26.56 50.51
N ILE A 126 -50.11 26.17 50.16
CA ILE A 126 -51.09 25.65 51.09
C ILE A 126 -50.54 24.38 51.77
N ASP A 127 -50.10 23.38 51.00
CA ASP A 127 -49.57 22.13 51.56
C ASP A 127 -48.33 22.35 52.46
N THR A 128 -47.42 23.23 52.06
CA THR A 128 -46.19 23.55 52.81
C THR A 128 -46.49 24.33 54.09
N VAL A 129 -47.39 25.29 54.04
CA VAL A 129 -47.86 26.05 55.21
C VAL A 129 -48.61 25.13 56.17
N PHE A 130 -49.46 24.22 55.68
CA PHE A 130 -50.16 23.25 56.53
C PHE A 130 -49.20 22.29 57.24
N GLU A 131 -48.13 21.86 56.58
CA GLU A 131 -47.13 20.98 57.21
C GLU A 131 -46.21 21.70 58.21
N THR A 132 -45.89 22.98 57.98
CA THR A 132 -45.02 23.78 58.86
C THR A 132 -45.76 24.45 60.02
N LEU A 133 -47.06 24.75 59.88
CA LEU A 133 -47.89 25.41 60.91
C LEU A 133 -47.98 24.66 62.24
N VAL A 134 -47.79 23.33 62.25
CA VAL A 134 -47.94 22.52 63.47
C VAL A 134 -46.66 22.51 64.33
N LYS A 135 -45.50 22.90 63.79
CA LYS A 135 -44.19 22.65 64.45
C LYS A 135 -43.14 23.76 64.32
N SER A 136 -43.40 24.82 63.56
CA SER A 136 -42.39 25.82 63.21
C SER A 136 -42.74 27.22 63.74
N SER A 137 -41.73 28.05 64.02
CA SER A 137 -41.94 29.45 64.42
C SER A 137 -42.40 30.33 63.25
N ASN A 138 -43.05 31.47 63.53
CA ASN A 138 -43.47 32.42 62.49
C ASN A 138 -42.31 32.85 61.57
N ALA A 139 -41.10 33.01 62.12
CA ALA A 139 -39.92 33.35 61.36
C ALA A 139 -39.46 32.22 60.42
N GLU A 140 -39.65 30.96 60.81
CA GLU A 140 -39.33 29.80 59.95
C GLU A 140 -40.32 29.66 58.79
N ILE A 141 -41.61 29.89 59.06
CA ILE A 141 -42.64 29.92 58.03
C ILE A 141 -42.32 31.03 57.01
N GLU A 142 -41.97 32.23 57.48
CA GLU A 142 -41.58 33.35 56.61
C GLU A 142 -40.33 33.02 55.78
N ASN A 143 -39.27 32.50 56.39
CA ASN A 143 -38.04 32.12 55.65
C ASN A 143 -38.31 31.02 54.61
N THR A 144 -39.20 30.07 54.92
CA THR A 144 -39.60 29.00 54.00
C THR A 144 -40.34 29.58 52.80
N ILE A 145 -41.36 30.42 53.05
CA ILE A 145 -42.12 31.15 52.03
C ILE A 145 -41.17 32.00 51.16
N GLN A 146 -40.28 32.78 51.78
CA GLN A 146 -39.28 33.59 51.07
C GLN A 146 -38.39 32.73 50.17
N THR A 147 -38.02 31.51 50.58
CA THR A 147 -37.22 30.58 49.75
C THR A 147 -38.00 30.10 48.53
N TYR A 148 -39.31 29.86 48.68
CA TYR A 148 -40.19 29.42 47.58
C TYR A 148 -40.53 30.54 46.58
N PHE A 149 -40.61 31.80 47.02
CA PHE A 149 -40.98 32.93 46.16
C PHE A 149 -39.80 33.82 45.72
N HIS A 150 -38.58 33.58 46.22
CA HIS A 150 -37.38 34.25 45.69
C HIS A 150 -36.82 33.54 44.47
N GLU A 151 -37.40 33.82 43.30
CA GLU A 151 -36.77 33.45 42.01
C GLU A 151 -35.58 34.37 41.71
N LYS A 152 -34.36 33.91 42.02
CA LYS A 152 -33.14 34.48 41.44
C LYS A 152 -32.16 33.42 40.97
N LYS A 153 -31.82 33.55 39.68
CA LYS A 153 -30.85 32.84 38.83
C LYS A 153 -29.73 32.11 39.56
N GLU A 154 -29.73 30.79 39.40
CA GLU A 154 -28.66 29.89 39.83
C GLU A 154 -27.46 29.94 38.91
N ARG A 155 -26.29 29.77 39.53
CA ARG A 155 -25.01 29.60 38.84
C ARG A 155 -24.94 28.14 38.35
N MET A 156 -24.46 27.91 37.14
CA MET A 156 -24.14 26.55 36.67
C MET A 156 -23.04 25.95 37.56
N LEU A 157 -23.44 25.13 38.52
CA LEU A 157 -22.54 24.27 39.30
C LEU A 157 -22.02 23.16 38.39
N PRO A 158 -20.81 22.61 38.65
CA PRO A 158 -20.37 21.40 37.97
C PRO A 158 -21.46 20.35 38.12
N SER A 159 -21.86 19.70 37.02
CA SER A 159 -22.89 18.66 37.13
C SER A 159 -22.41 17.56 38.07
N PRO A 160 -23.33 16.85 38.74
CA PRO A 160 -22.99 15.68 39.55
C PRO A 160 -22.17 14.65 38.77
N VAL A 161 -22.39 14.57 37.46
CA VAL A 161 -21.66 13.74 36.51
C VAL A 161 -20.20 14.19 36.39
N SER A 162 -19.93 15.49 36.16
CA SER A 162 -18.55 16.02 36.14
C SER A 162 -17.81 15.78 37.45
N GLU A 163 -18.47 15.97 38.59
CA GLU A 163 -17.86 15.79 39.90
C GLU A 163 -17.51 14.32 40.13
N SER A 164 -18.41 13.41 39.74
CA SER A 164 -18.19 11.97 39.80
C SER A 164 -17.02 11.51 38.96
N PHE A 165 -16.88 12.04 37.75
CA PHE A 165 -15.73 11.79 36.90
C PHE A 165 -14.42 12.33 37.48
N SER A 166 -14.46 13.50 38.14
CA SER A 166 -13.30 14.06 38.84
C SER A 166 -12.84 13.19 40.02
N LEU A 167 -13.79 12.51 40.68
CA LEU A 167 -13.52 11.57 41.77
C LEU A 167 -13.02 10.23 41.23
N LEU A 168 -13.60 9.74 40.14
CA LEU A 168 -13.17 8.52 39.46
C LEU A 168 -11.67 8.59 39.08
N GLY A 169 -11.21 9.75 38.61
CA GLY A 169 -9.80 9.99 38.30
C GLY A 169 -8.83 9.91 39.50
N LYS A 170 -9.33 9.95 40.74
CA LYS A 170 -8.53 9.89 41.97
C LYS A 170 -8.45 8.48 42.57
N ILE A 171 -9.26 7.54 42.09
CA ILE A 171 -9.25 6.15 42.55
C ILE A 171 -8.04 5.44 41.96
N LYS A 172 -7.27 4.74 42.81
CA LYS A 172 -6.06 4.01 42.39
C LYS A 172 -6.27 2.52 42.19
N GLU A 173 -7.29 1.94 42.82
CA GLU A 173 -7.59 0.51 42.75
C GLU A 173 -8.53 0.21 41.57
N GLU A 174 -8.14 -0.72 40.69
CA GLU A 174 -8.90 -1.03 39.46
C GLU A 174 -10.30 -1.61 39.75
N ASP A 175 -10.42 -2.55 40.70
CA ASP A 175 -11.72 -3.13 41.07
C ASP A 175 -12.69 -2.07 41.62
N ALA A 176 -12.16 -1.05 42.31
CA ALA A 176 -12.95 0.05 42.82
C ALA A 176 -13.40 1.02 41.69
N ILE A 177 -12.62 1.13 40.61
CA ILE A 177 -12.99 1.94 39.44
C ILE A 177 -14.20 1.34 38.74
N ASP A 178 -14.19 0.04 38.44
CA ASP A 178 -15.31 -0.60 37.74
C ASP A 178 -16.59 -0.60 38.59
N ALA A 179 -16.48 -0.86 39.89
CA ALA A 179 -17.61 -0.73 40.81
C ALA A 179 -18.16 0.71 40.84
N SER A 180 -17.29 1.72 40.79
CA SER A 180 -17.70 3.12 40.72
C SER A 180 -18.35 3.49 39.38
N ILE A 181 -17.81 3.05 38.24
CA ILE A 181 -18.42 3.24 36.92
C ILE A 181 -19.81 2.62 36.90
N SER A 182 -19.95 1.38 37.38
CA SER A 182 -21.22 0.68 37.50
C SER A 182 -22.26 1.44 38.32
N ARG A 183 -21.84 2.09 39.41
CA ARG A 183 -22.72 2.93 40.25
C ARG A 183 -23.10 4.24 39.53
N ILE A 184 -22.13 4.92 38.93
CA ILE A 184 -22.36 6.16 38.17
C ILE A 184 -23.39 5.89 37.07
N VAL A 185 -23.17 4.85 36.26
CA VAL A 185 -24.05 4.50 35.13
C VAL A 185 -25.51 4.26 35.55
N ARG A 186 -25.76 3.64 36.71
CA ARG A 186 -27.12 3.46 37.24
C ARG A 186 -27.81 4.77 37.59
N MET A 187 -27.04 5.83 37.85
CA MET A 187 -27.54 7.15 38.24
C MET A 187 -27.65 8.13 37.07
N LEU A 188 -27.23 7.76 35.86
CA LEU A 188 -27.26 8.66 34.71
C LEU A 188 -28.66 8.71 34.07
N ASP A 189 -29.05 9.91 33.65
CA ASP A 189 -30.17 10.12 32.75
C ASP A 189 -29.67 10.27 31.30
N VAL A 190 -30.60 10.12 30.35
CA VAL A 190 -30.34 10.30 28.91
C VAL A 190 -29.69 11.66 28.61
N GLU A 191 -30.08 12.71 29.36
CA GLU A 191 -29.56 14.08 29.23
C GLU A 191 -28.06 14.20 29.56
N ASP A 192 -27.50 13.25 30.34
CA ASP A 192 -26.10 13.25 30.75
C ASP A 192 -25.16 12.62 29.70
N SER A 193 -25.71 11.95 28.69
CA SER A 193 -24.94 11.23 27.66
C SER A 193 -23.85 12.08 26.99
N PRO A 194 -24.06 13.37 26.62
CA PRO A 194 -23.02 14.20 26.03
C PRO A 194 -21.82 14.41 26.96
N GLU A 195 -22.08 14.56 28.26
CA GLU A 195 -21.04 14.78 29.26
C GLU A 195 -20.23 13.52 29.55
N VAL A 196 -20.91 12.37 29.59
CA VAL A 196 -20.28 11.05 29.69
C VAL A 196 -19.36 10.81 28.50
N LEU A 197 -19.82 11.07 27.28
CA LEU A 197 -19.00 10.94 26.07
C LEU A 197 -17.81 11.92 26.06
N ALA A 198 -18.00 13.15 26.51
CA ALA A 198 -16.92 14.13 26.62
C ALA A 198 -15.83 13.68 27.62
N PHE A 199 -16.21 13.00 28.70
CA PHE A 199 -15.27 12.42 29.65
C PHE A 199 -14.56 11.18 29.08
N VAL A 200 -15.32 10.24 28.54
CA VAL A 200 -14.81 8.97 27.99
C VAL A 200 -13.86 9.20 26.82
N SER A 201 -14.20 10.13 25.92
CA SER A 201 -13.33 10.51 24.79
C SER A 201 -11.98 11.11 25.22
N LYS A 202 -11.90 11.70 26.42
CA LYS A 202 -10.64 12.20 27.00
C LYS A 202 -9.93 11.16 27.86
N ASN A 203 -10.61 10.07 28.23
CA ASN A 203 -10.13 9.06 29.16
C ASN A 203 -10.42 7.66 28.60
N GLU A 204 -9.78 7.32 27.48
CA GLU A 204 -10.03 6.09 26.70
C GLU A 204 -10.00 4.81 27.55
N LYS A 205 -9.17 4.77 28.60
CA LYS A 205 -9.08 3.63 29.53
C LYS A 205 -10.40 3.25 30.20
N TYR A 206 -11.33 4.19 30.34
CA TYR A 206 -12.64 3.94 30.95
C TYR A 206 -13.74 3.65 29.92
N ALA A 207 -13.46 3.86 28.63
CA ALA A 207 -14.48 3.82 27.57
C ALA A 207 -15.21 2.49 27.51
N HIS A 208 -14.46 1.39 27.44
CA HIS A 208 -15.02 0.06 27.37
C HIS A 208 -15.91 -0.25 28.58
N SER A 209 -15.44 0.02 29.81
CA SER A 209 -16.24 -0.20 31.03
C SER A 209 -17.52 0.63 31.03
N PHE A 210 -17.46 1.91 30.63
CA PHE A 210 -18.67 2.76 30.56
C PHE A 210 -19.69 2.23 29.56
N PHE A 211 -19.29 1.92 28.33
CA PHE A 211 -20.20 1.36 27.33
C PHE A 211 -20.75 0.00 27.74
N PHE A 212 -19.91 -0.85 28.37
CA PHE A 212 -20.32 -2.16 28.86
C PHE A 212 -21.36 -2.08 29.97
N TYR A 213 -21.10 -1.28 31.02
CA TYR A 213 -22.05 -1.11 32.11
C TYR A 213 -23.31 -0.37 31.64
N ALA A 214 -23.21 0.61 30.75
CA ALA A 214 -24.40 1.27 30.19
C ALA A 214 -25.26 0.26 29.43
N TYR A 215 -24.65 -0.58 28.58
CA TYR A 215 -25.37 -1.62 27.85
C TYR A 215 -26.13 -2.58 28.77
N LEU A 216 -25.52 -2.97 29.90
CA LEU A 216 -26.09 -3.95 30.83
C LEU A 216 -27.06 -3.35 31.86
N LEU A 217 -26.82 -2.13 32.33
CA LEU A 217 -27.49 -1.55 33.50
C LEU A 217 -28.36 -0.35 33.18
N ASN A 218 -28.12 0.34 32.06
CA ASN A 218 -28.85 1.56 31.69
C ASN A 218 -28.97 1.69 30.17
N ARG A 219 -29.91 0.93 29.60
CA ARG A 219 -30.09 0.78 28.15
C ARG A 219 -30.37 2.10 27.43
N ASP A 220 -31.19 2.97 28.04
CA ASP A 220 -31.58 4.25 27.45
C ASP A 220 -30.38 5.19 27.30
N VAL A 221 -29.50 5.24 28.32
CA VAL A 221 -28.24 6.01 28.25
C VAL A 221 -27.28 5.39 27.24
N TYR A 222 -27.19 4.05 27.16
CA TYR A 222 -26.38 3.39 26.12
C TYR A 222 -26.83 3.77 24.71
N GLU A 223 -28.13 3.66 24.42
CA GLU A 223 -28.68 3.97 23.10
C GLU A 223 -28.52 5.46 22.75
N SER A 224 -28.72 6.35 23.72
CA SER A 224 -28.45 7.78 23.55
C SER A 224 -26.98 8.08 23.25
N MET A 225 -26.04 7.48 24.00
CA MET A 225 -24.61 7.62 23.73
C MET A 225 -24.23 7.08 22.35
N VAL A 226 -24.73 5.92 21.94
CA VAL A 226 -24.47 5.37 20.60
C VAL A 226 -25.00 6.30 19.52
N GLY A 227 -26.21 6.84 19.67
CA GLY A 227 -26.76 7.82 18.73
C GLY A 227 -25.86 9.05 18.57
N LEU A 228 -25.42 9.64 19.69
CA LEU A 228 -24.50 10.77 19.71
C LEU A 228 -23.14 10.45 19.08
N VAL A 229 -22.62 9.24 19.28
CA VAL A 229 -21.36 8.79 18.66
C VAL A 229 -21.49 8.72 17.14
N LEU A 230 -22.62 8.23 16.62
CA LEU A 230 -22.86 8.10 15.18
C LEU A 230 -23.18 9.43 14.48
N GLU A 231 -23.65 10.44 15.21
CA GLU A 231 -24.03 11.75 14.66
C GLU A 231 -22.92 12.80 14.80
N SER A 232 -22.07 12.69 15.83
CA SER A 232 -21.04 13.68 16.13
C SER A 232 -19.69 13.29 15.53
N LYS A 233 -19.18 14.13 14.62
CA LYS A 233 -17.80 14.01 14.07
C LYS A 233 -16.72 13.92 15.15
N GLN A 234 -16.94 14.52 16.32
CA GLN A 234 -15.99 14.49 17.43
C GLN A 234 -15.81 13.07 18.01
N TYR A 235 -16.89 12.28 18.01
CA TYR A 235 -16.93 10.98 18.67
C TYR A 235 -16.90 9.81 17.69
N PHE A 236 -17.18 10.04 16.41
CA PHE A 236 -17.16 9.03 15.35
C PHE A 236 -15.73 8.67 14.92
N ARG A 237 -15.01 7.96 15.80
CA ARG A 237 -13.60 7.55 15.65
C ARG A 237 -13.37 6.13 16.16
N VAL A 238 -12.34 5.47 15.63
CA VAL A 238 -12.08 4.02 15.80
C VAL A 238 -11.98 3.60 17.27
N ASP A 239 -11.29 4.39 18.08
CA ASP A 239 -11.08 4.19 19.52
C ASP A 239 -12.37 4.17 20.33
N ILE A 240 -13.41 4.90 19.91
CA ILE A 240 -14.73 4.87 20.54
C ILE A 240 -15.58 3.75 19.94
N ILE A 241 -15.64 3.64 18.61
CA ILE A 241 -16.43 2.62 17.91
C ILE A 241 -16.06 1.20 18.35
N LYS A 242 -14.77 0.92 18.58
CA LYS A 242 -14.31 -0.39 19.07
C LYS A 242 -14.82 -0.75 20.48
N CYS A 243 -15.19 0.26 21.28
CA CYS A 243 -15.69 0.06 22.65
C CYS A 243 -17.21 -0.19 22.69
N LEU A 244 -17.92 0.00 21.57
CA LEU A 244 -19.36 -0.22 21.50
C LEU A 244 -19.68 -1.72 21.58
N VAL A 245 -20.53 -2.10 22.55
CA VAL A 245 -20.91 -3.50 22.80
C VAL A 245 -21.78 -4.06 21.67
N ALA A 246 -22.79 -3.29 21.28
CA ALA A 246 -23.62 -3.56 20.12
C ALA A 246 -23.46 -2.44 19.10
N LEU A 247 -23.04 -2.82 17.90
CA LEU A 247 -22.81 -1.94 16.77
C LEU A 247 -23.71 -2.35 15.61
N ASP A 248 -24.53 -1.43 15.14
CA ASP A 248 -25.27 -1.59 13.88
C ASP A 248 -24.33 -1.22 12.73
N VAL A 249 -23.76 -2.24 12.08
CA VAL A 249 -22.76 -2.04 11.02
C VAL A 249 -23.34 -1.23 9.86
N LYS A 250 -24.61 -1.44 9.48
CA LYS A 250 -25.24 -0.70 8.37
C LYS A 250 -25.30 0.79 8.67
N LYS A 251 -25.89 1.14 9.82
CA LYS A 251 -25.99 2.54 10.24
C LYS A 251 -24.62 3.18 10.43
N THR A 252 -23.65 2.42 10.93
CA THR A 252 -22.27 2.92 11.10
C THR A 252 -21.66 3.25 9.74
N VAL A 253 -21.75 2.34 8.78
CA VAL A 253 -21.18 2.49 7.43
C VAL A 253 -21.83 3.65 6.65
N GLU A 254 -23.14 3.87 6.80
CA GLU A 254 -23.87 5.01 6.19
C GLU A 254 -23.41 6.39 6.70
N ARG A 255 -22.76 6.44 7.87
CA ARG A 255 -22.26 7.68 8.47
C ARG A 255 -20.79 7.95 8.16
N ILE A 256 -20.11 7.00 7.51
CA ILE A 256 -18.69 7.14 7.18
C ILE A 256 -18.52 8.16 6.06
N THR A 257 -17.58 9.07 6.30
CA THR A 257 -17.10 10.08 5.36
C THR A 257 -15.60 9.95 5.17
N ASP A 258 -15.01 10.71 4.25
CA ASP A 258 -13.55 10.77 4.07
C ASP A 258 -12.79 11.07 5.38
N GLU A 259 -13.33 11.91 6.26
CA GLU A 259 -12.72 12.26 7.55
C GLU A 259 -12.69 11.08 8.55
N SER A 260 -13.49 10.04 8.32
CA SER A 260 -13.68 8.90 9.22
C SER A 260 -13.43 7.55 8.55
N VAL A 261 -12.71 7.54 7.42
CA VAL A 261 -12.41 6.33 6.64
C VAL A 261 -11.67 5.25 7.44
N GLU A 262 -10.93 5.63 8.49
CA GLU A 262 -10.28 4.69 9.41
C GLU A 262 -11.28 3.75 10.10
N VAL A 263 -12.53 4.21 10.33
CA VAL A 263 -13.61 3.37 10.85
C VAL A 263 -13.97 2.28 9.85
N LEU A 264 -14.00 2.58 8.55
CA LEU A 264 -14.25 1.59 7.51
C LEU A 264 -13.15 0.52 7.47
N ASN A 265 -11.88 0.95 7.56
CA ASN A 265 -10.73 0.06 7.68
C ASN A 265 -10.86 -0.87 8.88
N TYR A 266 -11.20 -0.34 10.06
CA TYR A 266 -11.43 -1.12 11.27
C TYR A 266 -12.53 -2.16 11.08
N LEU A 267 -13.68 -1.78 10.51
CA LEU A 267 -14.80 -2.69 10.29
C LEU A 267 -14.43 -3.85 9.36
N ILE A 268 -13.68 -3.57 8.29
CA ILE A 268 -13.25 -4.61 7.34
C ILE A 268 -12.26 -5.59 7.99
N ARG A 269 -11.37 -5.11 8.86
CA ARG A 269 -10.35 -5.94 9.54
C ARG A 269 -10.95 -6.81 10.65
N GLU A 270 -11.71 -6.19 11.55
CA GLU A 270 -12.14 -6.81 12.81
C GLU A 270 -13.53 -7.44 12.72
N ARG A 271 -14.37 -7.03 11.77
CA ARG A 271 -15.76 -7.52 11.61
C ARG A 271 -15.97 -8.28 10.31
N ARG A 272 -15.13 -9.28 10.04
CA ARG A 272 -15.08 -10.06 8.78
C ARG A 272 -16.43 -10.61 8.30
N ILE A 273 -17.32 -10.98 9.22
CA ILE A 273 -18.67 -11.50 8.90
C ILE A 273 -19.50 -10.48 8.10
N HIS A 274 -19.24 -9.18 8.31
CA HIS A 274 -19.96 -8.09 7.64
C HIS A 274 -19.27 -7.57 6.37
N VAL A 275 -18.09 -8.09 5.98
CA VAL A 275 -17.33 -7.56 4.83
C VAL A 275 -18.17 -7.59 3.55
N LYS A 276 -18.89 -8.69 3.30
CA LYS A 276 -19.76 -8.79 2.12
C LYS A 276 -20.81 -7.67 2.08
N GLU A 277 -21.48 -7.44 3.22
CA GLU A 277 -22.51 -6.42 3.37
C GLU A 277 -21.92 -5.00 3.24
N ILE A 278 -20.74 -4.75 3.80
CA ILE A 278 -20.01 -3.48 3.66
C ILE A 278 -19.67 -3.21 2.19
N VAL A 279 -19.14 -4.23 1.48
CA VAL A 279 -18.81 -4.12 0.06
C VAL A 279 -20.05 -3.83 -0.80
N GLU A 280 -21.16 -4.52 -0.53
CA GLU A 280 -22.44 -4.25 -1.20
C GLU A 280 -22.86 -2.79 -1.01
N MET A 281 -22.79 -2.26 0.22
CA MET A 281 -23.09 -0.86 0.52
C MET A 281 -22.16 0.14 -0.21
N ILE A 282 -20.86 -0.16 -0.30
CA ILE A 282 -19.91 0.65 -1.08
C ILE A 282 -20.32 0.65 -2.56
N SER A 283 -20.68 -0.52 -3.11
CA SER A 283 -21.06 -0.66 -4.52
C SER A 283 -22.38 0.04 -4.86
N GLU A 284 -23.30 0.12 -3.88
CA GLU A 284 -24.59 0.84 -3.96
C GLU A 284 -24.45 2.36 -3.75
N GLN A 285 -23.22 2.88 -3.58
CA GLN A 285 -22.95 4.29 -3.28
C GLN A 285 -23.64 4.79 -2.00
N ARG A 286 -23.79 3.92 -1.00
CA ARG A 286 -24.38 4.27 0.31
C ARG A 286 -23.36 4.80 1.32
N VAL A 287 -22.10 4.93 0.89
CA VAL A 287 -20.98 5.41 1.71
C VAL A 287 -20.46 6.71 1.08
N ASP A 288 -20.48 7.80 1.84
CA ASP A 288 -20.09 9.14 1.37
C ASP A 288 -18.57 9.34 1.45
N VAL A 289 -17.83 8.49 0.75
CA VAL A 289 -16.36 8.47 0.74
C VAL A 289 -15.86 8.63 -0.68
N GLY A 290 -14.91 9.55 -0.87
CA GLY A 290 -14.27 9.81 -2.15
C GLY A 290 -13.57 8.58 -2.73
N ARG A 291 -13.41 8.56 -4.06
CA ARG A 291 -12.82 7.43 -4.78
C ARG A 291 -11.40 7.09 -4.28
N GLU A 292 -10.56 8.08 -4.08
CA GLU A 292 -9.19 7.94 -3.56
C GLU A 292 -9.16 7.23 -2.20
N SER A 293 -10.05 7.62 -1.28
CA SER A 293 -10.15 6.99 0.04
C SER A 293 -10.63 5.55 -0.05
N ILE A 294 -11.60 5.24 -0.91
CA ILE A 294 -12.04 3.86 -1.18
C ILE A 294 -10.89 3.02 -1.76
N LEU A 295 -10.08 3.57 -2.66
CA LEU A 295 -8.88 2.89 -3.18
C LEU A 295 -7.86 2.65 -2.07
N GLY A 296 -7.66 3.62 -1.18
CA GLY A 296 -6.83 3.46 0.02
C GLY A 296 -7.30 2.30 0.90
N VAL A 297 -8.60 2.23 1.19
CA VAL A 297 -9.22 1.12 1.95
C VAL A 297 -9.03 -0.22 1.25
N PHE A 298 -9.22 -0.27 -0.07
CA PHE A 298 -9.02 -1.48 -0.85
C PHE A 298 -7.57 -1.97 -0.77
N ARG A 299 -6.61 -1.05 -0.96
CA ARG A 299 -5.16 -1.33 -0.90
C ARG A 299 -4.73 -1.84 0.47
N GLU A 300 -5.20 -1.20 1.53
CA GLU A 300 -4.86 -1.55 2.92
C GLU A 300 -5.45 -2.87 3.40
N ASN A 301 -6.55 -3.33 2.77
CA ASN A 301 -7.27 -4.54 3.17
C ASN A 301 -7.37 -5.56 2.03
N TYR A 302 -6.41 -5.53 1.11
CA TYR A 302 -6.45 -6.33 -0.12
C TYR A 302 -6.67 -7.82 0.14
N GLU A 303 -6.01 -8.41 1.14
CA GLU A 303 -6.18 -9.85 1.47
C GLU A 303 -7.63 -10.23 1.76
N THR A 304 -8.39 -9.33 2.37
CA THR A 304 -9.80 -9.53 2.71
C THR A 304 -10.72 -9.15 1.56
N LEU A 305 -10.31 -8.17 0.73
CA LEU A 305 -11.15 -7.58 -0.32
C LEU A 305 -10.89 -8.10 -1.73
N LYS A 306 -9.84 -8.90 -1.95
CA LYS A 306 -9.44 -9.38 -3.29
C LYS A 306 -10.55 -10.15 -4.01
N ASP A 307 -11.30 -10.97 -3.27
CA ASP A 307 -12.43 -11.75 -3.81
C ASP A 307 -13.63 -10.87 -4.18
N TYR A 308 -13.64 -9.62 -3.73
CA TYR A 308 -14.67 -8.62 -3.97
C TYR A 308 -14.25 -7.54 -4.98
N ALA A 309 -13.08 -7.67 -5.63
CA ALA A 309 -12.51 -6.65 -6.52
C ALA A 309 -13.50 -6.18 -7.61
N SER A 310 -14.33 -7.08 -8.14
CA SER A 310 -15.36 -6.76 -9.14
C SER A 310 -16.40 -5.75 -8.66
N CYS A 311 -16.69 -5.72 -7.36
CA CYS A 311 -17.66 -4.79 -6.76
C CYS A 311 -17.13 -3.34 -6.73
N PHE A 312 -15.82 -3.16 -6.70
CA PHE A 312 -15.17 -1.85 -6.66
C PHE A 312 -15.02 -1.20 -8.04
N ARG A 313 -15.29 -1.94 -9.14
CA ARG A 313 -15.16 -1.47 -10.52
C ARG A 313 -13.83 -0.73 -10.77
N LEU A 314 -12.74 -1.32 -10.32
CA LEU A 314 -11.41 -0.73 -10.43
C LEU A 314 -10.98 -0.62 -11.90
N SER A 315 -10.47 0.54 -12.29
CA SER A 315 -9.83 0.73 -13.59
C SER A 315 -8.45 0.05 -13.62
N GLY A 316 -7.91 -0.17 -14.82
CA GLY A 316 -6.55 -0.73 -14.97
C GLY A 316 -5.48 0.10 -14.26
N GLN A 317 -5.59 1.44 -14.26
CA GLN A 317 -4.66 2.31 -13.56
C GLN A 317 -4.76 2.18 -12.03
N GLU A 318 -5.98 2.09 -11.50
CA GLU A 318 -6.20 1.88 -10.06
C GLU A 318 -5.66 0.52 -9.60
N LEU A 319 -5.81 -0.53 -10.42
CA LEU A 319 -5.23 -1.85 -10.14
C LEU A 319 -3.69 -1.84 -10.16
N ILE A 320 -3.08 -1.07 -11.07
CA ILE A 320 -1.62 -0.84 -11.10
C ILE A 320 -1.19 -0.15 -9.79
N GLU A 321 -1.95 0.84 -9.32
CA GLU A 321 -1.64 1.52 -8.06
C GLU A 321 -1.75 0.59 -6.85
N VAL A 322 -2.81 -0.22 -6.75
CA VAL A 322 -2.95 -1.24 -5.69
C VAL A 322 -1.77 -2.21 -5.72
N SER A 323 -1.32 -2.59 -6.92
CA SER A 323 -0.19 -3.51 -7.11
C SER A 323 1.17 -2.93 -6.70
N ARG A 324 1.31 -1.61 -6.52
CA ARG A 324 2.53 -1.02 -5.93
C ARG A 324 2.77 -1.50 -4.51
N SER A 325 1.72 -1.62 -3.71
CA SER A 325 1.81 -2.02 -2.31
C SER A 325 1.50 -3.49 -2.06
N ASN A 326 0.86 -4.18 -3.01
CA ASN A 326 0.52 -5.60 -2.86
C ASN A 326 0.86 -6.42 -4.11
N ASP A 327 1.84 -7.31 -4.01
CA ASP A 327 2.30 -8.15 -5.13
C ASP A 327 1.26 -9.17 -5.59
N GLN A 328 0.36 -9.62 -4.71
CA GLN A 328 -0.72 -10.55 -5.08
C GLN A 328 -1.77 -9.90 -6.00
N ALA A 329 -1.78 -8.57 -6.10
CA ALA A 329 -2.67 -7.84 -7.00
C ALA A 329 -2.17 -7.80 -8.46
N LEU A 330 -0.90 -8.15 -8.70
CA LEU A 330 -0.29 -8.10 -10.03
C LEU A 330 -1.03 -8.92 -11.10
N PRO A 331 -1.51 -10.16 -10.83
CA PRO A 331 -2.28 -10.91 -11.82
C PRO A 331 -3.60 -10.22 -12.20
N LEU A 332 -4.34 -9.69 -11.21
CA LEU A 332 -5.58 -8.94 -11.47
C LEU A 332 -5.32 -7.66 -12.27
N ALA A 333 -4.25 -6.94 -11.94
CA ALA A 333 -3.86 -5.75 -12.67
C ALA A 333 -3.46 -6.06 -14.11
N LEU A 334 -2.67 -7.13 -14.31
CA LEU A 334 -2.33 -7.61 -15.65
C LEU A 334 -3.58 -8.04 -16.42
N ASP A 335 -4.57 -8.64 -15.75
CA ASP A 335 -5.80 -9.04 -16.39
C ASP A 335 -6.59 -7.87 -16.97
N ALA A 336 -6.57 -6.73 -16.29
CA ALA A 336 -7.18 -5.49 -16.77
C ALA A 336 -6.38 -4.77 -17.87
N VAL A 337 -5.15 -5.20 -18.19
CA VAL A 337 -4.36 -4.62 -19.28
C VAL A 337 -4.87 -5.10 -20.63
N ASP A 338 -5.45 -4.18 -21.40
CA ASP A 338 -6.01 -4.40 -22.73
C ASP A 338 -5.13 -3.82 -23.86
N SER A 339 -4.48 -2.69 -23.62
CA SER A 339 -3.68 -1.94 -24.60
C SER A 339 -2.17 -2.09 -24.42
N GLN A 340 -1.39 -1.73 -25.45
CA GLN A 340 0.08 -1.71 -25.33
C GLN A 340 0.57 -0.61 -24.38
N GLU A 341 -0.10 0.54 -24.35
CA GLU A 341 0.23 1.64 -23.44
C GLU A 341 0.02 1.26 -21.97
N ALA A 342 -1.08 0.55 -21.67
CA ALA A 342 -1.32 -0.01 -20.34
C ALA A 342 -0.28 -1.08 -19.98
N MET A 343 0.14 -1.94 -20.92
CA MET A 343 1.20 -2.94 -20.71
C MET A 343 2.54 -2.28 -20.39
N ASP A 344 2.85 -1.19 -21.09
CA ASP A 344 4.06 -0.42 -20.87
C ASP A 344 4.09 0.21 -19.47
N SER A 345 2.97 0.79 -19.03
CA SER A 345 2.79 1.31 -17.67
C SER A 345 2.88 0.20 -16.60
N PHE A 346 2.28 -0.96 -16.88
CA PHE A 346 2.35 -2.13 -16.00
C PHE A 346 3.79 -2.65 -15.86
N VAL A 347 4.56 -2.73 -16.95
CA VAL A 347 5.97 -3.15 -16.87
C VAL A 347 6.83 -2.08 -16.19
N ASP A 348 6.49 -0.80 -16.29
CA ASP A 348 7.16 0.25 -15.55
C ASP A 348 6.98 0.07 -14.03
N LEU A 349 5.79 -0.37 -13.56
CA LEU A 349 5.58 -0.80 -12.17
C LEU A 349 6.52 -1.97 -11.79
N LEU A 350 6.69 -2.97 -12.67
CA LEU A 350 7.54 -4.14 -12.38
C LEU A 350 9.02 -3.78 -12.17
N LYS A 351 9.47 -2.57 -12.56
CA LYS A 351 10.84 -2.11 -12.28
C LYS A 351 11.11 -1.93 -10.78
N GLU A 352 10.07 -1.63 -10.00
CA GLU A 352 10.14 -1.46 -8.54
C GLU A 352 10.04 -2.78 -7.79
N LYS A 353 9.70 -3.88 -8.48
CA LYS A 353 9.47 -5.20 -7.91
C LYS A 353 10.70 -6.10 -8.00
N GLU A 354 10.84 -6.99 -7.03
CA GLU A 354 11.89 -8.02 -7.01
C GLU A 354 11.74 -9.01 -8.17
N ASP A 355 12.86 -9.60 -8.58
CA ASP A 355 12.89 -10.56 -9.70
C ASP A 355 12.06 -11.82 -9.41
N THR A 356 12.00 -12.27 -8.15
CA THR A 356 11.16 -13.40 -7.67
C THR A 356 9.69 -13.18 -7.99
N VAL A 357 9.17 -12.01 -7.63
CA VAL A 357 7.77 -11.61 -7.83
C VAL A 357 7.42 -11.58 -9.32
N VAL A 358 8.31 -11.02 -10.15
CA VAL A 358 8.10 -10.98 -11.60
C VAL A 358 8.09 -12.39 -12.20
N VAL A 359 8.99 -13.28 -11.73
CA VAL A 359 9.02 -14.67 -12.17
C VAL A 359 7.73 -15.39 -11.80
N ASP A 360 7.25 -15.24 -10.57
CA ASP A 360 6.01 -15.89 -10.10
C ASP A 360 4.78 -15.36 -10.84
N LEU A 361 4.75 -14.05 -11.16
CA LEU A 361 3.75 -13.49 -12.05
C LEU A 361 3.78 -14.19 -13.42
N VAL A 362 4.95 -14.27 -14.08
CA VAL A 362 5.07 -14.92 -15.40
C VAL A 362 4.65 -16.39 -15.36
N ARG A 363 4.90 -17.10 -14.25
CA ARG A 363 4.46 -18.48 -14.04
C ARG A 363 2.94 -18.62 -13.90
N SER A 364 2.29 -17.64 -13.25
CA SER A 364 0.85 -17.68 -12.99
C SER A 364 -0.03 -17.44 -14.22
N ILE A 365 0.54 -16.87 -15.29
CA ILE A 365 -0.23 -16.51 -16.49
C ILE A 365 -0.58 -17.76 -17.31
N SER A 366 -1.88 -17.99 -17.48
CA SER A 366 -2.42 -19.09 -18.30
C SER A 366 -2.62 -18.70 -19.77
N ASP A 367 -2.85 -17.42 -20.07
CA ASP A 367 -3.01 -16.90 -21.44
C ASP A 367 -1.63 -16.71 -22.11
N GLU A 368 -1.30 -17.60 -23.05
CA GLU A 368 -0.03 -17.59 -23.76
C GLU A 368 0.20 -16.33 -24.61
N GLN A 369 -0.85 -15.70 -25.17
CA GLN A 369 -0.69 -14.45 -25.94
C GLN A 369 -0.34 -13.29 -25.00
N LYS A 370 -1.02 -13.23 -23.85
CA LYS A 370 -0.78 -12.19 -22.85
C LYS A 370 0.59 -12.34 -22.21
N LYS A 371 0.99 -13.58 -21.94
CA LYS A 371 2.32 -13.95 -21.44
C LYS A 371 3.42 -13.55 -22.42
N GLU A 372 3.24 -13.83 -23.71
CA GLU A 372 4.18 -13.40 -24.76
C GLU A 372 4.34 -11.88 -24.78
N ARG A 373 3.22 -11.14 -24.80
CA ARG A 373 3.24 -9.66 -24.76
C ARG A 373 3.98 -9.13 -23.54
N LEU A 374 3.71 -9.69 -22.36
CA LEU A 374 4.38 -9.30 -21.12
C LEU A 374 5.90 -9.51 -21.22
N ILE A 375 6.34 -10.72 -21.60
CA ILE A 375 7.78 -11.04 -21.68
C ILE A 375 8.48 -10.13 -22.70
N GLN A 376 7.87 -9.90 -23.87
CA GLN A 376 8.44 -8.99 -24.87
C GLN A 376 8.56 -7.56 -24.36
N THR A 377 7.56 -7.04 -23.63
CA THR A 377 7.63 -5.70 -23.04
C THR A 377 8.66 -5.65 -21.91
N VAL A 378 8.75 -6.69 -21.06
CA VAL A 378 9.78 -6.81 -20.01
C VAL A 378 11.18 -6.74 -20.61
N LEU A 379 11.45 -7.51 -21.67
CA LEU A 379 12.75 -7.52 -22.36
C LEU A 379 13.12 -6.15 -22.95
N LYS A 380 12.12 -5.34 -23.34
CA LYS A 380 12.32 -4.00 -23.93
C LYS A 380 12.47 -2.90 -22.88
N ARG A 381 11.70 -2.95 -21.79
CA ARG A 381 11.55 -1.82 -20.84
C ARG A 381 12.20 -2.04 -19.48
N ARG A 382 12.40 -3.29 -19.04
CA ARG A 382 12.96 -3.62 -17.71
C ARG A 382 14.34 -4.27 -17.87
N ALA A 383 15.28 -3.89 -17.01
CA ALA A 383 16.57 -4.58 -16.95
C ALA A 383 16.36 -6.01 -16.44
N VAL A 384 16.82 -7.00 -17.21
CA VAL A 384 16.74 -8.41 -16.82
C VAL A 384 18.04 -8.83 -16.12
N ARG A 385 17.94 -9.13 -14.82
CA ARG A 385 19.08 -9.49 -13.96
C ARG A 385 18.70 -10.66 -13.04
N GLY A 386 19.65 -11.11 -12.22
CA GLY A 386 19.40 -12.03 -11.11
C GLY A 386 18.61 -13.27 -11.50
N GLN A 387 17.57 -13.56 -10.72
CA GLN A 387 16.72 -14.75 -10.90
C GLN A 387 15.83 -14.64 -12.15
N LEU A 388 15.40 -13.43 -12.53
CA LEU A 388 14.58 -13.25 -13.72
C LEU A 388 15.38 -13.61 -14.98
N ARG A 389 16.66 -13.22 -15.03
CA ARG A 389 17.58 -13.62 -16.11
C ARG A 389 17.67 -15.14 -16.22
N VAL A 390 17.97 -15.81 -15.12
CA VAL A 390 18.10 -17.28 -15.10
C VAL A 390 16.81 -17.93 -15.58
N TYR A 391 15.67 -17.54 -15.00
CA TYR A 391 14.37 -18.09 -15.38
C TYR A 391 14.03 -17.88 -16.86
N LEU A 392 14.22 -16.67 -17.37
CA LEU A 392 13.92 -16.38 -18.78
C LEU A 392 14.83 -17.17 -19.73
N LEU A 393 16.11 -17.31 -19.37
CA LEU A 393 17.05 -18.08 -20.18
C LEU A 393 16.71 -19.57 -20.20
N ASP A 394 16.41 -20.15 -19.04
CA ASP A 394 16.13 -21.59 -18.92
C ASP A 394 14.82 -22.00 -19.61
N ASN A 395 13.84 -21.09 -19.71
CA ASN A 395 12.50 -21.44 -20.19
C ASN A 395 12.17 -20.92 -21.60
N TYR A 396 12.87 -19.89 -22.11
CA TYR A 396 12.47 -19.22 -23.36
C TYR A 396 13.60 -19.06 -24.39
N MET A 397 14.80 -19.57 -24.14
CA MET A 397 15.92 -19.43 -25.10
C MET A 397 15.71 -20.20 -26.42
N GLU A 398 15.02 -21.33 -26.38
CA GLU A 398 14.73 -22.12 -27.58
C GLU A 398 13.55 -21.56 -28.38
N ASP A 399 12.80 -20.60 -27.82
CA ASP A 399 11.66 -20.00 -28.48
C ASP A 399 12.08 -18.83 -29.38
N SER A 400 11.82 -18.99 -30.68
CA SER A 400 12.11 -17.99 -31.72
C SER A 400 11.50 -16.61 -31.46
N ARG A 401 10.42 -16.52 -30.66
CA ARG A 401 9.74 -15.26 -30.34
C ARG A 401 10.55 -14.39 -29.37
N PHE A 402 11.39 -14.99 -28.53
CA PHE A 402 12.12 -14.29 -27.46
C PHE A 402 13.63 -14.23 -27.68
N ILE A 403 14.19 -15.15 -28.47
CA ILE A 403 15.64 -15.28 -28.64
C ILE A 403 16.35 -13.95 -28.92
N TYR A 404 15.86 -13.14 -29.86
CA TYR A 404 16.46 -11.87 -30.23
C TYR A 404 16.49 -10.85 -29.07
N GLY A 405 15.48 -10.87 -28.21
CA GLY A 405 15.42 -10.04 -27.00
C GLY A 405 16.29 -10.58 -25.87
N LEU A 406 16.58 -11.89 -25.86
CA LEU A 406 17.38 -12.55 -24.84
C LEU A 406 18.89 -12.50 -25.10
N LEU A 407 19.32 -12.30 -26.37
CA LEU A 407 20.74 -12.24 -26.74
C LEU A 407 21.63 -11.34 -25.85
N PRO A 408 21.21 -10.13 -25.44
CA PRO A 408 22.03 -9.26 -24.59
C PRO A 408 22.33 -9.84 -23.19
N TYR A 409 21.57 -10.85 -22.78
CA TYR A 409 21.68 -11.46 -21.45
C TYR A 409 22.44 -12.80 -21.49
N LEU A 410 22.91 -13.24 -22.65
CA LEU A 410 23.77 -14.41 -22.79
C LEU A 410 25.24 -14.08 -22.56
N GLU A 411 26.03 -15.08 -22.19
CA GLU A 411 27.48 -14.97 -22.28
C GLU A 411 27.92 -14.98 -23.75
N LYS A 412 29.04 -14.31 -24.06
CA LYS A 412 29.56 -14.22 -25.43
C LYS A 412 29.68 -15.60 -26.09
N SER A 413 30.21 -16.59 -25.37
CA SER A 413 30.36 -17.99 -25.83
C SER A 413 29.03 -18.62 -26.27
N ASP A 414 27.94 -18.33 -25.57
CA ASP A 414 26.63 -18.87 -25.85
C ASP A 414 25.96 -18.16 -27.03
N VAL A 415 26.17 -16.85 -27.20
CA VAL A 415 25.66 -16.10 -28.36
C VAL A 415 26.12 -16.76 -29.67
N TYR A 416 27.39 -17.19 -29.75
CA TYR A 416 27.95 -17.83 -30.94
C TYR A 416 27.21 -19.11 -31.34
N LYS A 417 26.62 -19.85 -30.38
CA LYS A 417 25.88 -21.09 -30.67
C LYS A 417 24.65 -20.85 -31.53
N TYR A 418 24.02 -19.67 -31.40
CA TYR A 418 22.77 -19.34 -32.08
C TYR A 418 22.97 -18.60 -33.42
N ILE A 419 24.15 -18.04 -33.67
CA ILE A 419 24.44 -17.30 -34.91
C ILE A 419 24.12 -18.11 -36.18
N PRO A 420 24.53 -19.38 -36.33
CA PRO A 420 24.30 -20.14 -37.55
C PRO A 420 22.82 -20.27 -37.92
N ASP A 421 21.95 -20.45 -36.92
CA ASP A 421 20.53 -20.72 -37.13
C ASP A 421 19.69 -19.45 -37.23
N TYR A 422 20.06 -18.39 -36.50
CA TYR A 422 19.23 -17.19 -36.36
C TYR A 422 19.73 -15.98 -37.17
N VAL A 423 20.96 -15.96 -37.68
CA VAL A 423 21.39 -14.93 -38.65
C VAL A 423 20.97 -15.36 -40.06
N VAL A 424 19.73 -14.99 -40.41
CA VAL A 424 19.06 -15.40 -41.67
C VAL A 424 18.88 -14.25 -42.66
N ASP A 425 18.82 -13.02 -42.17
CA ASP A 425 18.57 -11.80 -42.94
C ASP A 425 19.30 -10.57 -42.34
N ASN A 426 19.07 -9.39 -42.92
CA ASN A 426 19.70 -8.16 -42.44
C ASN A 426 19.15 -7.69 -41.08
N GLU A 427 17.90 -8.00 -40.74
CA GLU A 427 17.30 -7.59 -39.47
C GLU A 427 17.90 -8.38 -38.31
N SER A 428 17.88 -9.71 -38.42
CA SER A 428 18.54 -10.63 -37.49
C SER A 428 20.03 -10.33 -37.34
N LEU A 429 20.76 -10.13 -38.45
CA LEU A 429 22.17 -9.70 -38.42
C LEU A 429 22.34 -8.42 -37.57
N ASN A 430 21.48 -7.43 -37.76
CA ASN A 430 21.56 -6.18 -37.01
C ASN A 430 21.29 -6.35 -35.51
N VAL A 431 20.50 -7.34 -35.11
CA VAL A 431 20.30 -7.68 -33.69
C VAL A 431 21.59 -8.29 -33.13
N PHE A 432 22.18 -9.28 -33.80
CA PHE A 432 23.43 -9.91 -33.33
C PHE A 432 24.61 -8.94 -33.27
N LEU A 433 24.68 -7.97 -34.19
CA LEU A 433 25.71 -6.93 -34.17
C LEU A 433 25.59 -5.92 -33.01
N LYS A 434 24.53 -6.01 -32.19
CA LYS A 434 24.48 -5.26 -30.91
C LYS A 434 25.28 -5.95 -29.80
N VAL A 435 25.57 -7.25 -29.95
CA VAL A 435 26.19 -8.09 -28.92
C VAL A 435 27.49 -8.76 -29.38
N VAL A 436 27.79 -8.76 -30.68
CA VAL A 436 29.02 -9.30 -31.29
C VAL A 436 29.67 -8.27 -32.20
N GLU A 437 31.00 -8.17 -32.19
CA GLU A 437 31.74 -7.27 -33.07
C GLU A 437 31.74 -7.75 -34.54
N CYS A 438 31.83 -6.82 -35.48
CA CYS A 438 31.86 -7.14 -36.92
C CYS A 438 32.99 -8.12 -37.29
N SER A 439 34.20 -7.86 -36.81
CA SER A 439 35.37 -8.72 -37.02
C SER A 439 35.21 -10.09 -36.36
N GLU A 440 34.70 -10.15 -35.13
CA GLU A 440 34.42 -11.40 -34.41
C GLU A 440 33.41 -12.26 -35.16
N LEU A 441 32.32 -11.67 -35.67
CA LEU A 441 31.31 -12.39 -36.45
C LEU A 441 31.89 -12.92 -37.77
N LEU A 442 32.70 -12.14 -38.47
CA LEU A 442 33.36 -12.58 -39.70
C LEU A 442 34.32 -13.75 -39.43
N ILE A 443 35.11 -13.68 -38.37
CA ILE A 443 36.01 -14.77 -37.95
C ILE A 443 35.19 -16.01 -37.60
N PHE A 444 34.14 -15.86 -36.80
CA PHE A 444 33.27 -16.97 -36.40
C PHE A 444 32.59 -17.62 -37.61
N ALA A 445 32.13 -16.84 -38.59
CA ALA A 445 31.49 -17.37 -39.79
C ALA A 445 32.39 -18.35 -40.58
N HIS A 446 33.71 -18.17 -40.53
CA HIS A 446 34.68 -19.09 -41.15
C HIS A 446 34.89 -20.39 -40.36
N ARG A 447 34.44 -20.44 -39.10
CA ARG A 447 34.53 -21.60 -38.20
C ARG A 447 33.23 -22.40 -38.13
N ILE A 448 32.18 -21.95 -38.81
CA ILE A 448 30.91 -22.69 -38.92
C ILE A 448 31.11 -23.90 -39.84
N SER A 449 30.75 -25.10 -39.36
CA SER A 449 30.85 -26.35 -40.12
C SER A 449 29.85 -26.46 -41.26
N ASP A 450 28.65 -25.90 -41.08
CA ASP A 450 27.60 -25.81 -42.11
C ASP A 450 27.97 -24.73 -43.15
N VAL A 451 28.55 -25.17 -44.27
CA VAL A 451 29.05 -24.30 -45.34
C VAL A 451 27.95 -23.41 -45.94
N PRO A 452 26.73 -23.90 -46.27
CA PRO A 452 25.63 -23.04 -46.69
C PRO A 452 25.29 -21.91 -45.73
N LYS A 453 25.21 -22.19 -44.42
CA LYS A 453 24.95 -21.15 -43.39
C LYS A 453 26.09 -20.16 -43.31
N ALA A 454 27.34 -20.64 -43.31
CA ALA A 454 28.54 -19.81 -43.33
C ALA A 454 28.55 -18.83 -44.52
N ILE A 455 28.26 -19.34 -45.73
CA ILE A 455 28.17 -18.52 -46.95
C ILE A 455 27.04 -17.49 -46.84
N ARG A 456 25.86 -17.87 -46.33
CA ARG A 456 24.73 -16.94 -46.13
C ARG A 456 25.15 -15.77 -45.22
N ILE A 457 25.72 -16.09 -44.06
CA ILE A 457 26.15 -15.09 -43.07
C ILE A 457 27.22 -14.16 -43.67
N LEU A 458 28.26 -14.72 -44.30
CA LEU A 458 29.29 -13.91 -44.97
C LEU A 458 28.69 -12.99 -46.03
N ASN A 459 27.77 -13.48 -46.85
CA ASN A 459 27.10 -12.65 -47.86
C ASN A 459 26.28 -11.50 -47.21
N LEU A 460 25.62 -11.74 -46.07
CA LEU A 460 24.94 -10.69 -45.31
C LEU A 460 25.95 -9.66 -44.77
N CYS A 461 27.07 -10.10 -44.20
CA CYS A 461 28.15 -9.22 -43.74
C CYS A 461 28.71 -8.36 -44.88
N PHE A 462 28.96 -8.93 -46.06
CA PHE A 462 29.44 -8.18 -47.22
C PHE A 462 28.44 -7.16 -47.75
N LYS A 463 27.13 -7.45 -47.70
CA LYS A 463 26.07 -6.51 -48.10
C LYS A 463 25.78 -5.42 -47.07
N SER A 464 26.07 -5.67 -45.81
CA SER A 464 25.79 -4.71 -44.74
C SER A 464 26.78 -3.53 -44.76
N PRO A 465 26.29 -2.29 -44.60
CA PRO A 465 27.14 -1.09 -44.53
C PRO A 465 27.90 -0.97 -43.20
N LYS A 466 27.55 -1.77 -42.19
CA LYS A 466 28.21 -1.75 -40.86
C LYS A 466 29.63 -2.33 -40.88
N PHE A 467 29.97 -3.12 -41.90
CA PHE A 467 31.29 -3.74 -42.03
C PHE A 467 32.22 -2.84 -42.83
N SER A 468 33.25 -2.37 -42.15
CA SER A 468 34.31 -1.49 -42.66
C SER A 468 35.41 -2.27 -43.37
N GLU A 469 36.24 -1.56 -44.13
CA GLU A 469 37.46 -2.11 -44.74
C GLU A 469 38.37 -2.78 -43.69
N SER A 470 38.53 -2.16 -42.51
CA SER A 470 39.35 -2.68 -41.42
C SER A 470 38.85 -4.01 -40.86
N ASP A 471 37.52 -4.24 -40.80
CA ASP A 471 36.96 -5.50 -40.28
C ASP A 471 37.36 -6.69 -41.16
N PHE A 472 37.32 -6.50 -42.48
CA PHE A 472 37.73 -7.53 -43.44
C PHE A 472 39.24 -7.75 -43.43
N LEU A 473 40.03 -6.67 -43.36
CA LEU A 473 41.49 -6.77 -43.23
C LEU A 473 41.89 -7.55 -41.99
N PHE A 474 41.33 -7.18 -40.84
CA PHE A 474 41.59 -7.85 -39.57
C PHE A 474 41.18 -9.33 -39.61
N THR A 475 40.02 -9.64 -40.21
CA THR A 475 39.57 -11.03 -40.37
C THR A 475 40.56 -11.84 -41.21
N LEU A 476 40.97 -11.31 -42.37
CA LEU A 476 41.89 -11.99 -43.29
C LEU A 476 43.26 -12.22 -42.64
N THR A 477 43.81 -11.21 -41.94
CA THR A 477 45.10 -11.36 -41.26
C THR A 477 45.02 -12.33 -40.08
N THR A 478 43.92 -12.34 -39.33
CA THR A 478 43.70 -13.26 -38.19
C THR A 478 43.62 -14.71 -38.66
N LEU A 479 42.87 -14.96 -39.74
CA LEU A 479 42.65 -16.31 -40.28
C LEU A 479 43.77 -16.80 -41.21
N GLU A 480 44.81 -15.99 -41.47
CA GLU A 480 45.93 -16.33 -42.36
C GLU A 480 46.64 -17.63 -41.95
N LYS A 481 46.68 -17.95 -40.65
CA LYS A 481 47.30 -19.17 -40.14
C LYS A 481 46.38 -20.38 -40.21
N GLU A 482 45.06 -20.20 -40.02
CA GLU A 482 44.07 -21.27 -39.95
C GLU A 482 43.63 -21.77 -41.34
N LEU A 483 43.71 -20.90 -42.36
CA LEU A 483 43.31 -21.20 -43.75
C LEU A 483 41.93 -21.90 -43.87
N PRO A 484 40.86 -21.32 -43.30
CA PRO A 484 39.53 -21.91 -43.37
C PRO A 484 38.99 -21.92 -44.80
N LEU A 485 38.10 -22.87 -45.11
CA LEU A 485 37.57 -23.17 -46.45
C LEU A 485 37.11 -21.94 -47.26
N LEU A 486 36.53 -20.94 -46.59
CA LEU A 486 35.96 -19.76 -47.23
C LEU A 486 36.91 -18.56 -47.31
N ILE A 487 38.16 -18.66 -46.84
CA ILE A 487 39.08 -17.52 -46.76
C ILE A 487 39.39 -16.90 -48.12
N VAL A 488 39.56 -17.73 -49.15
CA VAL A 488 39.85 -17.25 -50.51
C VAL A 488 38.61 -16.60 -51.11
N ARG A 489 37.42 -17.13 -50.82
CA ARG A 489 36.14 -16.50 -51.22
C ARG A 489 36.00 -15.13 -50.56
N THR A 490 36.30 -15.01 -49.28
CA THR A 490 36.28 -13.73 -48.54
C THR A 490 37.29 -12.76 -49.15
N LEU A 491 38.50 -13.20 -49.46
CA LEU A 491 39.53 -12.38 -50.13
C LEU A 491 39.07 -11.82 -51.49
N ILE A 492 38.42 -12.66 -52.31
CA ILE A 492 37.80 -12.24 -53.58
C ILE A 492 36.75 -11.16 -53.33
N GLN A 493 35.80 -11.41 -52.43
CA GLN A 493 34.71 -10.47 -52.15
C GLN A 493 35.22 -9.15 -51.56
N THR A 494 36.25 -9.20 -50.70
CA THR A 494 36.92 -8.01 -50.18
C THR A 494 37.56 -7.19 -51.29
N LEU A 495 38.24 -7.81 -52.26
CA LEU A 495 38.81 -7.10 -53.40
C LEU A 495 37.74 -6.48 -54.32
N VAL A 496 36.61 -7.18 -54.51
CA VAL A 496 35.48 -6.63 -55.28
C VAL A 496 34.87 -5.43 -54.57
N LYS A 497 34.67 -5.51 -53.24
CA LYS A 497 34.05 -4.45 -52.45
C LYS A 497 34.99 -3.25 -52.25
N PHE A 498 36.29 -3.49 -52.07
CA PHE A 498 37.31 -2.48 -51.79
C PHE A 498 38.48 -2.60 -52.77
N PRO A 499 38.35 -2.07 -54.01
CA PRO A 499 39.38 -2.21 -55.05
C PRO A 499 40.74 -1.59 -54.67
N ASN A 500 40.76 -0.61 -53.77
CA ASN A 500 41.97 0.00 -53.20
C ASN A 500 42.85 -1.01 -52.44
N LEU A 501 42.29 -2.12 -51.97
CA LEU A 501 43.03 -3.16 -51.26
C LEU A 501 43.86 -4.09 -52.16
N LYS A 502 43.95 -3.82 -53.45
CA LYS A 502 44.72 -4.65 -54.40
C LYS A 502 46.13 -4.99 -53.91
N ASN A 503 46.88 -4.00 -53.40
CA ASN A 503 48.24 -4.23 -52.90
C ASN A 503 48.28 -5.14 -51.66
N PHE A 504 47.30 -4.98 -50.76
CA PHE A 504 47.13 -5.89 -49.63
C PHE A 504 46.86 -7.31 -50.10
N VAL A 505 45.94 -7.49 -51.07
CA VAL A 505 45.59 -8.82 -51.62
C VAL A 505 46.79 -9.49 -52.29
N VAL A 506 47.59 -8.74 -53.05
CA VAL A 506 48.86 -9.23 -53.64
C VAL A 506 49.79 -9.74 -52.54
N SER A 507 50.01 -8.94 -51.49
CA SER A 507 50.86 -9.30 -50.36
C SER A 507 50.32 -10.51 -49.59
N PHE A 508 49.01 -10.57 -49.36
CA PHE A 508 48.34 -11.66 -48.68
C PHE A 508 48.46 -12.96 -49.48
N LEU A 509 48.15 -12.96 -50.77
CA LEU A 509 48.29 -14.13 -51.66
C LEU A 509 49.72 -14.65 -51.72
N SER A 510 50.72 -13.76 -51.77
CA SER A 510 52.12 -14.17 -51.73
C SER A 510 52.46 -14.96 -50.46
N ARG A 511 51.92 -14.55 -49.30
CA ARG A 511 52.09 -15.28 -48.04
C ARG A 511 51.31 -16.59 -48.01
N LEU A 512 50.09 -16.63 -48.55
CA LEU A 512 49.29 -17.86 -48.67
C LEU A 512 49.97 -18.90 -49.54
N VAL A 513 50.60 -18.44 -50.62
CA VAL A 513 51.40 -19.28 -51.52
C VAL A 513 52.56 -19.93 -50.78
N ARG A 514 53.34 -19.18 -49.99
CA ARG A 514 54.43 -19.77 -49.20
C ARG A 514 53.95 -20.85 -48.20
N ARG A 515 52.65 -20.87 -47.88
CA ARG A 515 52.01 -21.87 -47.02
C ARG A 515 51.40 -23.07 -47.79
N ASN A 516 51.64 -23.17 -49.10
CA ASN A 516 51.13 -24.25 -49.95
C ASN A 516 49.59 -24.33 -50.01
N ILE A 517 48.89 -23.18 -50.05
CA ILE A 517 47.41 -23.14 -50.09
C ILE A 517 46.80 -23.97 -51.24
N TRP A 518 47.54 -24.17 -52.34
CA TRP A 518 47.11 -25.00 -53.47
C TRP A 518 46.92 -26.48 -53.11
N LYS A 519 47.52 -26.99 -52.02
CA LYS A 519 47.37 -28.40 -51.64
C LYS A 519 45.91 -28.77 -51.31
N GLN A 520 45.12 -27.80 -50.85
CA GLN A 520 43.67 -27.95 -50.69
C GLN A 520 42.99 -27.80 -52.06
N GLU A 521 42.39 -28.87 -52.57
CA GLU A 521 41.83 -28.91 -53.92
C GLU A 521 40.67 -27.91 -54.10
N GLU A 522 39.88 -27.73 -53.04
CA GLU A 522 38.75 -26.82 -52.94
C GLU A 522 39.17 -25.33 -53.10
N MET A 523 40.43 -25.02 -52.81
CA MET A 523 40.95 -23.65 -52.84
C MET A 523 41.55 -23.25 -54.19
N VAL A 524 41.98 -24.21 -55.00
CA VAL A 524 42.78 -23.96 -56.21
C VAL A 524 42.05 -23.03 -57.18
N GLU A 525 40.75 -23.25 -57.36
CA GLU A 525 39.92 -22.41 -58.25
C GLU A 525 39.81 -20.97 -57.72
N GLY A 526 39.55 -20.80 -56.43
CA GLY A 526 39.51 -19.48 -55.79
C GLY A 526 40.84 -18.75 -55.90
N VAL A 527 41.96 -19.43 -55.68
CA VAL A 527 43.30 -18.84 -55.76
C VAL A 527 43.60 -18.42 -57.20
N ALA A 528 43.27 -19.26 -58.18
CA ALA A 528 43.40 -18.91 -59.59
C ALA A 528 42.52 -17.70 -59.97
N LYS A 529 41.32 -17.58 -59.38
CA LYS A 529 40.47 -16.41 -59.60
C LYS A 529 41.05 -15.14 -58.97
N CYS A 530 41.57 -15.21 -57.75
CA CYS A 530 42.27 -14.11 -57.10
C CYS A 530 43.46 -13.60 -57.93
N PHE A 531 44.28 -14.52 -58.45
CA PHE A 531 45.40 -14.17 -59.32
C PHE A 531 44.94 -13.45 -60.59
N GLU A 532 43.85 -13.90 -61.22
CA GLU A 532 43.32 -13.26 -62.42
C GLU A 532 42.89 -11.82 -62.11
N MET A 533 42.27 -11.59 -60.94
CA MET A 533 41.79 -10.28 -60.51
C MET A 533 42.91 -9.29 -60.20
N ILE A 534 44.03 -9.74 -59.60
CA ILE A 534 45.17 -8.83 -59.34
C ILE A 534 45.95 -8.50 -60.62
N GLY A 535 45.86 -9.33 -61.67
CA GLY A 535 46.44 -9.05 -62.99
C GLY A 535 47.95 -9.27 -63.03
N PRO A 536 48.76 -8.37 -63.64
CA PRO A 536 50.19 -8.59 -63.84
C PRO A 536 51.01 -9.01 -62.59
N PRO A 537 50.79 -8.46 -61.38
CA PRO A 537 51.49 -8.89 -60.16
C PRO A 537 51.28 -10.36 -59.79
N ALA A 538 50.25 -11.03 -60.33
CA ALA A 538 50.09 -12.47 -60.12
C ALA A 538 51.23 -13.28 -60.74
N VAL A 539 51.79 -12.83 -61.87
CA VAL A 539 52.85 -13.55 -62.56
C VAL A 539 54.08 -13.64 -61.67
N ASP A 540 54.42 -12.54 -61.00
CA ASP A 540 55.53 -12.49 -60.05
C ASP A 540 55.35 -13.50 -58.91
N ILE A 541 54.12 -13.68 -58.41
CA ILE A 541 53.83 -14.69 -57.38
C ILE A 541 53.90 -16.11 -57.95
N ILE A 542 53.38 -16.33 -59.16
CA ILE A 542 53.35 -17.63 -59.83
C ILE A 542 54.76 -18.15 -60.11
N LEU A 543 55.71 -17.28 -60.46
CA LEU A 543 57.10 -17.65 -60.73
C LEU A 543 57.79 -18.31 -59.51
N TYR A 544 57.34 -18.03 -58.29
CA TYR A 544 57.86 -18.64 -57.06
C TYR A 544 57.15 -19.93 -56.63
N LEU A 545 56.16 -20.41 -57.39
CA LEU A 545 55.51 -21.69 -57.14
C LEU A 545 56.38 -22.86 -57.59
N ASP A 546 56.20 -24.06 -57.03
CA ASP A 546 56.77 -25.26 -57.62
C ASP A 546 56.06 -25.63 -58.95
N PRO A 547 56.68 -26.42 -59.85
CA PRO A 547 56.11 -26.73 -61.16
C PRO A 547 54.73 -27.38 -61.11
N ASP A 548 54.44 -28.18 -60.08
CA ASP A 548 53.15 -28.87 -59.94
C ASP A 548 52.06 -27.89 -59.47
N ALA A 549 52.38 -27.02 -58.51
CA ALA A 549 51.51 -25.93 -58.08
C ALA A 549 51.20 -24.95 -59.22
N MET A 550 52.22 -24.55 -60.00
CA MET A 550 52.05 -23.73 -61.21
C MET A 550 51.08 -24.40 -62.18
N SER A 551 51.28 -25.69 -62.49
CA SER A 551 50.43 -26.44 -63.41
C SER A 551 48.98 -26.49 -62.92
N ARG A 552 48.76 -26.73 -61.62
CA ARG A 552 47.40 -26.80 -61.04
C ARG A 552 46.67 -25.46 -61.12
N ILE A 553 47.33 -24.35 -60.79
CA ILE A 553 46.75 -23.01 -60.83
C ILE A 553 46.47 -22.56 -62.28
N LEU A 554 47.46 -22.71 -63.17
CA LEU A 554 47.34 -22.31 -64.58
C LEU A 554 46.31 -23.15 -65.36
N GLY A 555 46.10 -24.40 -64.94
CA GLY A 555 45.08 -25.28 -65.50
C GLY A 555 43.65 -24.79 -65.25
N LYS A 556 43.40 -24.04 -64.16
CA LYS A 556 42.04 -23.58 -63.79
C LYS A 556 41.61 -22.29 -64.47
N ASN A 557 42.54 -21.46 -64.97
CA ASN A 557 42.19 -20.13 -65.49
C ASN A 557 42.90 -19.76 -66.80
N ARG A 558 42.13 -19.51 -67.88
CA ARG A 558 42.67 -19.14 -69.20
C ARG A 558 43.26 -17.72 -69.21
N GLY A 559 42.71 -16.79 -68.45
CA GLY A 559 43.20 -15.42 -68.31
C GLY A 559 44.60 -15.36 -67.70
N LEU A 560 44.87 -16.19 -66.70
CA LEU A 560 46.21 -16.32 -66.11
C LEU A 560 47.26 -16.80 -67.11
N ARG A 561 46.92 -17.80 -67.92
CA ARG A 561 47.80 -18.30 -68.99
C ARG A 561 48.13 -17.19 -70.00
N ARG A 562 47.18 -16.30 -70.30
CA ARG A 562 47.43 -15.12 -71.15
C ARG A 562 48.40 -14.16 -70.48
N LEU A 563 48.21 -13.83 -69.21
CA LEU A 563 49.12 -12.94 -68.46
C LEU A 563 50.56 -13.50 -68.41
N CYS A 564 50.72 -14.79 -68.16
CA CYS A 564 52.03 -15.43 -68.17
C CYS A 564 52.69 -15.40 -69.56
N ARG A 565 51.93 -15.60 -70.64
CA ARG A 565 52.46 -15.46 -72.02
C ARG A 565 52.89 -14.04 -72.34
N GLU A 566 52.12 -13.05 -71.90
CA GLU A 566 52.48 -11.63 -72.09
C GLU A 566 53.76 -11.28 -71.34
N HIS A 567 53.96 -11.82 -70.13
CA HIS A 567 55.20 -11.68 -69.38
C HIS A 567 56.40 -12.31 -70.10
N LEU A 568 56.27 -13.56 -70.55
CA LEU A 568 57.33 -14.28 -71.28
C LEU A 568 57.72 -13.61 -72.62
N LYS A 569 56.80 -12.85 -73.23
CA LYS A 569 57.07 -12.05 -74.45
C LYS A 569 57.87 -10.77 -74.18
N ARG A 570 57.89 -10.28 -72.94
CA ARG A 570 58.50 -8.99 -72.58
C ARG A 570 59.99 -9.10 -72.22
N GLU A 571 60.56 -10.31 -72.09
CA GLU A 571 62.00 -10.60 -71.86
C GLU A 571 62.74 -9.65 -70.89
N VAL A 572 62.28 -9.53 -69.64
CA VAL A 572 63.03 -8.80 -68.58
C VAL A 572 63.02 -9.57 -67.26
N SER A 573 64.13 -10.29 -67.01
CA SER A 573 64.64 -10.82 -65.71
C SER A 573 64.28 -12.25 -65.25
N ASP A 574 65.31 -12.89 -64.65
CA ASP A 574 65.46 -14.22 -64.01
C ASP A 574 65.29 -15.49 -64.88
N LYS A 575 66.38 -15.88 -65.57
CA LYS A 575 66.41 -16.98 -66.56
C LYS A 575 65.96 -18.34 -66.03
N HIS A 576 66.05 -18.60 -64.72
CA HIS A 576 65.71 -19.90 -64.14
C HIS A 576 64.19 -20.08 -63.94
N HIS A 577 63.54 -19.13 -63.25
CA HIS A 577 62.09 -19.18 -63.00
C HIS A 577 61.29 -19.06 -64.31
N ASP A 578 61.76 -18.26 -65.27
CA ASP A 578 61.17 -18.15 -66.61
C ASP A 578 61.27 -19.45 -67.42
N ALA A 579 62.36 -20.20 -67.28
CA ALA A 579 62.51 -21.50 -67.94
C ALA A 579 61.52 -22.54 -67.39
N VAL A 580 61.30 -22.53 -66.07
CA VAL A 580 60.30 -23.37 -65.41
C VAL A 580 58.88 -22.99 -65.86
N LEU A 581 58.55 -21.69 -65.87
CA LEU A 581 57.25 -21.22 -66.37
C LEU A 581 57.03 -21.58 -67.85
N LYS A 582 58.04 -21.43 -68.71
CA LYS A 582 58.00 -21.87 -70.13
C LYS A 582 57.71 -23.37 -70.24
N SER A 583 58.36 -24.20 -69.43
CA SER A 583 58.16 -25.66 -69.40
C SER A 583 56.73 -26.03 -69.00
N VAL A 584 56.21 -25.45 -67.92
CA VAL A 584 54.84 -25.69 -67.45
C VAL A 584 53.80 -25.18 -68.46
N MET A 585 54.00 -24.00 -69.03
CA MET A 585 53.12 -23.43 -70.06
C MET A 585 53.08 -24.26 -71.35
N GLY A 586 54.18 -24.93 -71.70
CA GLY A 586 54.25 -25.87 -72.82
C GLY A 586 53.27 -27.03 -72.72
N ARG A 587 52.91 -27.46 -71.49
CA ARG A 587 51.92 -28.52 -71.23
C ARG A 587 50.49 -28.11 -71.61
N PHE A 588 50.21 -26.81 -71.75
CA PHE A 588 48.88 -26.27 -72.02
C PHE A 588 48.61 -25.88 -73.48
N GLY A 589 49.61 -26.02 -74.37
CA GLY A 589 49.52 -25.74 -75.80
C GLY A 589 49.46 -24.25 -76.17
N ASN A 590 49.98 -23.91 -77.35
CA ASN A 590 49.95 -22.56 -77.94
C ASN A 590 48.63 -22.27 -78.67
N LYS A 591 47.48 -22.40 -78.00
CA LYS A 591 46.19 -21.95 -78.55
C LYS A 591 45.64 -20.77 -77.77
#